data_AF-A0A437MD25-F1
#
_entry.id   AF-A0A437MD25-F1
#
_cell.length_a   1.000
_cell.length_b   1.000
_cell.length_c   1.000
_cell.angle_alpha   90.00
_cell.angle_beta   90.00
_cell.angle_gamma   90.00
#
_symmetry.space_group_name_H-M   'P 1'
#
loop_
_entity.id
_entity.type
_entity.pdbx_description
1 polymer ?
#
loop_
_entity_poly.entity_id
_entity_poly.type
_entity_poly.pdbx_seq_one_letter_code
_entity_poly.pdbx_strand_id
1 'polypeptide(L)'
;MVKPSPNRSLLLAGLIMLVLLAQAATGLFALWRADREHGEARATLTGLTEILDGARDAEVAFKVQVQEWKNILLRGNDAALRARHTTSFRAEQQRVREALGRAGADGEALLSNHAEVNAAYDAALAEADLATVDGARATDARVRGVDRALQQALESLSHRLEANYRAANDAASQAAIASYLSLRNTLYISAAIGILAVLGLLVPLLRR
;
A
#
# COMPACT_ATOMS: atom_id res chain seq x y z
N MET A 1 47.93 -49.19 -3.75
CA MET A 1 47.43 -47.80 -3.74
C MET A 1 48.34 -46.95 -4.61
N VAL A 2 47.98 -46.73 -5.87
CA VAL A 2 48.76 -45.88 -6.79
C VAL A 2 48.42 -44.43 -6.45
N LYS A 3 49.41 -43.65 -6.02
CA LYS A 3 49.25 -42.22 -5.70
C LYS A 3 49.03 -41.48 -7.02
N PRO A 4 47.94 -40.71 -7.20
CA PRO A 4 47.69 -39.99 -8.44
C PRO A 4 48.85 -39.02 -8.73
N SER A 5 49.27 -38.92 -10.00
CA SER A 5 50.35 -38.00 -10.39
C SER A 5 49.94 -36.54 -10.11
N PRO A 6 50.88 -35.67 -9.69
CA PRO A 6 50.59 -34.33 -9.15
C PRO A 6 49.72 -33.45 -10.08
N ASN A 7 49.84 -33.63 -11.40
CA ASN A 7 49.07 -32.86 -12.38
C ASN A 7 47.57 -33.22 -12.36
N ARG A 8 47.19 -34.44 -11.95
CA ARG A 8 45.79 -34.92 -11.96
C ARG A 8 45.00 -34.42 -10.76
N SER A 9 45.62 -34.41 -9.58
CA SER A 9 45.04 -33.83 -8.36
C SER A 9 44.85 -32.32 -8.49
N LEU A 10 45.77 -31.63 -9.17
CA LEU A 10 45.63 -30.20 -9.50
C LEU A 10 44.44 -29.92 -10.42
N LEU A 11 44.19 -30.76 -11.44
CA LEU A 11 43.03 -30.62 -12.33
C LEU A 11 41.70 -30.82 -11.59
N LEU A 12 41.61 -31.83 -10.72
CA LEU A 12 40.41 -32.09 -9.93
C LEU A 12 40.13 -30.95 -8.93
N ALA A 13 41.17 -30.48 -8.24
CA ALA A 13 41.06 -29.34 -7.32
C ALA A 13 40.63 -28.06 -8.05
N GLY A 14 41.19 -27.81 -9.25
CA GLY A 14 40.81 -26.67 -10.10
C GLY A 14 39.35 -26.75 -10.55
N LEU A 15 38.87 -27.93 -10.96
CA LEU A 15 37.47 -28.11 -11.35
C LEU A 15 36.52 -27.90 -10.17
N ILE A 16 36.82 -28.46 -9.00
CA ILE A 16 36.00 -28.25 -7.79
C ILE A 16 35.94 -26.76 -7.44
N MET A 17 37.08 -26.07 -7.47
CA MET A 17 37.14 -24.63 -7.22
C MET A 17 36.28 -23.85 -8.23
N LEU A 18 36.33 -24.21 -9.51
CA LEU A 18 35.54 -23.57 -10.56
C LEU A 18 34.03 -23.79 -10.38
N VAL A 19 33.62 -25.00 -9.99
CA VAL A 19 32.23 -25.31 -9.65
C VAL A 19 31.75 -24.50 -8.43
N LEU A 20 32.57 -24.40 -7.38
CA LEU A 20 32.25 -23.60 -6.19
C LEU A 20 32.12 -22.11 -6.52
N LEU A 21 33.03 -21.57 -7.36
CA LEU A 21 32.95 -20.18 -7.81
C LEU A 21 31.70 -19.92 -8.67
N ALA A 22 31.33 -20.86 -9.54
CA ALA A 22 30.11 -20.75 -10.34
C ALA A 22 28.85 -20.77 -9.45
N GLN A 23 28.83 -21.60 -8.39
CA GLN A 23 27.75 -21.60 -7.40
C GLN A 23 27.68 -20.27 -6.65
N ALA A 24 28.81 -19.75 -6.18
CA ALA A 24 28.87 -18.47 -5.49
C ALA A 24 28.37 -17.31 -6.38
N ALA A 25 28.80 -17.28 -7.65
CA ALA A 25 28.35 -16.29 -8.62
C ALA A 25 26.84 -16.37 -8.88
N THR A 26 26.29 -17.58 -8.99
CA THR A 26 24.84 -17.80 -9.18
C THR A 26 24.05 -17.32 -7.96
N GLY A 27 24.53 -17.61 -6.75
CA GLY A 27 23.92 -17.13 -5.51
C GLY A 27 23.93 -15.61 -5.40
N LEU A 28 25.07 -14.97 -5.68
CA LEU A 28 25.20 -13.50 -5.65
C LEU A 28 24.32 -12.82 -6.70
N PHE A 29 24.29 -13.33 -7.92
CA PHE A 29 23.42 -12.82 -8.98
C PHE A 29 21.94 -12.91 -8.59
N ALA A 30 21.54 -14.00 -7.95
CA ALA A 30 20.18 -14.18 -7.49
C ALA A 30 19.80 -13.24 -6.34
N LEU A 31 20.69 -13.02 -5.38
CA LEU A 31 20.49 -12.03 -4.31
C LEU A 31 20.34 -10.62 -4.88
N TRP A 32 21.20 -10.25 -5.84
CA TRP A 32 21.13 -8.95 -6.51
C TRP A 32 19.80 -8.76 -7.27
N ARG A 33 19.32 -9.79 -7.95
CA ARG A 33 18.04 -9.76 -8.66
C ARG A 33 16.87 -9.63 -7.68
N ALA A 34 16.87 -10.42 -6.60
CA ALA A 34 15.84 -10.38 -5.59
C ALA A 34 15.76 -8.99 -4.92
N ASP A 35 16.91 -8.41 -4.57
CA ASP A 35 16.97 -7.07 -3.96
C ASP A 35 16.30 -5.99 -4.82
N ARG A 36 16.55 -6.00 -6.14
CA ARG A 36 15.89 -5.06 -7.07
C ARG A 36 14.39 -5.28 -7.20
N GLU A 37 13.97 -6.53 -7.41
CA GLU A 37 12.56 -6.88 -7.58
C GLU A 37 11.74 -6.55 -6.32
N HIS A 38 12.32 -6.79 -5.14
CA HIS A 38 11.69 -6.42 -3.87
C HIS A 38 11.68 -4.90 -3.65
N GLY A 39 12.67 -4.16 -4.12
CA GLY A 39 12.70 -2.70 -4.03
C GLY A 39 11.53 -2.02 -4.76
N GLU A 40 11.28 -2.42 -6.01
CA GLU A 40 10.19 -1.86 -6.82
C GLU A 40 8.80 -2.20 -6.27
N ALA A 41 8.60 -3.47 -5.87
CA ALA A 41 7.34 -3.91 -5.26
C ALA A 41 7.04 -3.15 -3.96
N ARG A 42 8.06 -2.94 -3.11
CA ARG A 42 7.92 -2.16 -1.88
C ARG A 42 7.58 -0.71 -2.14
N ALA A 43 8.26 -0.05 -3.08
CA ALA A 43 7.96 1.34 -3.44
C ALA A 43 6.51 1.49 -3.95
N THR A 44 6.06 0.56 -4.78
CA THR A 44 4.68 0.51 -5.28
C THR A 44 3.68 0.35 -4.14
N LEU A 45 3.92 -0.60 -3.23
CA LEU A 45 3.03 -0.84 -2.09
C LEU A 45 3.00 0.36 -1.14
N THR A 46 4.13 1.01 -0.86
CA THR A 46 4.18 2.23 -0.06
C THR A 46 3.34 3.35 -0.68
N GLY A 47 3.47 3.59 -1.99
CA GLY A 47 2.64 4.58 -2.67
C GLY A 47 1.14 4.24 -2.62
N LEU A 48 0.76 2.97 -2.79
CA LEU A 48 -0.63 2.54 -2.66
C LEU A 48 -1.16 2.69 -1.22
N THR A 49 -0.32 2.44 -0.21
CA THR A 49 -0.68 2.67 1.20
C THR A 49 -0.94 4.15 1.47
N GLU A 50 -0.05 5.05 1.01
CA GLU A 50 -0.24 6.50 1.19
C GLU A 50 -1.55 7.00 0.56
N ILE A 51 -1.85 6.53 -0.65
CA ILE A 51 -3.09 6.86 -1.36
C ILE A 51 -4.32 6.31 -0.61
N LEU A 52 -4.27 5.05 -0.16
CA LEU A 52 -5.35 4.43 0.60
C LEU A 52 -5.60 5.13 1.95
N ASP A 53 -4.53 5.51 2.65
CA ASP A 53 -4.62 6.23 3.92
C ASP A 53 -5.22 7.62 3.71
N GLY A 54 -4.88 8.30 2.60
CA GLY A 54 -5.55 9.55 2.19
C GLY A 54 -7.07 9.38 2.05
N ALA A 55 -7.53 8.32 1.39
CA ALA A 55 -8.96 8.07 1.22
C ALA A 55 -9.67 7.75 2.54
N ARG A 56 -9.07 6.90 3.38
CA ARG A 56 -9.61 6.56 4.71
C ARG A 56 -9.66 7.77 5.64
N ASP A 57 -8.61 8.59 5.62
CA ASP A 57 -8.58 9.84 6.40
C ASP A 57 -9.66 10.81 5.92
N ALA A 58 -9.89 10.92 4.61
CA ALA A 58 -10.96 11.75 4.07
C ALA A 58 -12.35 11.25 4.51
N GLU A 59 -12.57 9.95 4.47
CA GLU A 59 -13.81 9.31 4.91
C GLU A 59 -14.08 9.56 6.41
N VAL A 60 -13.06 9.36 7.25
CA VAL A 60 -13.16 9.59 8.71
C VAL A 60 -13.36 11.08 9.00
N ALA A 61 -12.54 11.96 8.42
CA ALA A 61 -12.64 13.40 8.61
C ALA A 61 -14.02 13.92 8.16
N PHE A 62 -14.57 13.40 7.06
CA PHE A 62 -15.91 13.79 6.61
C PHE A 62 -17.00 13.36 7.60
N LYS A 63 -16.92 12.15 8.17
CA LYS A 63 -17.86 11.72 9.23
C LYS A 63 -17.78 12.63 10.45
N VAL A 64 -16.57 13.02 10.88
CA VAL A 64 -16.39 13.97 11.99
C VAL A 64 -16.92 15.36 11.60
N GLN A 65 -16.68 15.82 10.38
CA GLN A 65 -17.20 17.08 9.86
C GLN A 65 -18.74 17.13 9.95
N VAL A 66 -19.43 16.10 9.48
CA VAL A 66 -20.90 16.00 9.57
C VAL A 66 -21.36 15.98 11.03
N GLN A 67 -20.60 15.32 11.91
CA GLN A 67 -20.91 15.29 13.35
C GLN A 67 -20.75 16.68 13.99
N GLU A 68 -19.69 17.42 13.67
CA GLU A 68 -19.48 18.77 14.18
C GLU A 68 -20.54 19.74 13.65
N TRP A 69 -20.95 19.59 12.40
CA TRP A 69 -22.09 20.34 11.86
C TRP A 69 -23.38 20.08 12.65
N LYS A 70 -23.70 18.81 12.95
CA LYS A 70 -24.85 18.48 13.83
C LYS A 70 -24.67 19.02 15.24
N ASN A 71 -23.45 19.03 15.77
CA ASN A 71 -23.16 19.57 17.10
C ASN A 71 -23.41 21.09 17.16
N ILE A 72 -23.18 21.83 16.06
CA ILE A 72 -23.59 23.26 15.95
C ILE A 72 -25.11 23.39 16.11
N LEU A 73 -25.90 22.52 15.48
CA LEU A 73 -27.37 22.56 15.62
C LEU A 73 -27.84 22.19 17.04
N LEU A 74 -27.28 21.12 17.60
CA LEU A 74 -27.70 20.57 18.89
C LEU A 74 -27.27 21.42 20.09
N ARG A 75 -26.12 22.10 20.00
CA ARG A 75 -25.53 22.87 21.10
C ARG A 75 -25.35 24.34 20.76
N GLY A 76 -25.97 24.77 19.66
CA GLY A 76 -25.84 26.12 19.14
C GLY A 76 -26.41 27.18 20.06
N ASN A 77 -27.34 26.87 20.95
CA ASN A 77 -27.90 27.87 21.87
C ASN A 77 -26.85 28.51 22.79
N ASP A 78 -25.77 27.78 23.08
CA ASP A 78 -24.61 28.23 23.84
C ASP A 78 -23.57 28.81 22.86
N ALA A 79 -23.23 30.08 23.03
CA ALA A 79 -22.31 30.78 22.15
C ALA A 79 -20.89 30.19 22.16
N ALA A 80 -20.41 29.70 23.30
CA ALA A 80 -19.08 29.10 23.42
C ALA A 80 -19.03 27.73 22.74
N LEU A 81 -20.06 26.90 22.94
CA LEU A 81 -20.17 25.60 22.26
C LEU A 81 -20.35 25.76 20.75
N ARG A 82 -21.16 26.74 20.31
CA ARG A 82 -21.33 27.09 18.90
C ARG A 82 -20.00 27.47 18.25
N ALA A 83 -19.23 28.35 18.88
CA ALA A 83 -17.92 28.79 18.38
C ALA A 83 -16.94 27.61 18.28
N ARG A 84 -16.91 26.75 19.30
CA ARG A 84 -16.07 25.54 19.32
C ARG A 84 -16.41 24.60 18.16
N HIS A 85 -17.67 24.21 18.03
CA HIS A 85 -18.10 23.26 16.99
C HIS A 85 -17.99 23.86 15.58
N THR A 86 -18.20 25.17 15.43
CA THR A 86 -17.94 25.86 14.15
C THR A 86 -16.47 25.79 13.77
N THR A 87 -15.56 26.01 14.74
CA THR A 87 -14.12 25.92 14.50
C THR A 87 -13.71 24.50 14.09
N SER A 88 -14.18 23.49 14.82
CA SER A 88 -13.93 22.08 14.48
C SER A 88 -14.49 21.71 13.11
N PHE A 89 -15.70 22.17 12.77
CA PHE A 89 -16.31 21.93 11.46
C PHE A 89 -15.43 22.47 10.32
N ARG A 90 -14.90 23.70 10.45
CA ARG A 90 -13.98 24.27 9.46
C ARG A 90 -12.64 23.54 9.39
N ALA A 91 -12.12 23.08 10.53
CA ALA A 91 -10.90 22.30 10.57
C ALA A 91 -11.07 20.95 9.83
N GLU A 92 -12.16 20.24 10.08
CA GLU A 92 -12.45 18.98 9.38
C GLU A 92 -12.74 19.19 7.90
N GLN A 93 -13.38 20.30 7.50
CA GLN A 93 -13.49 20.67 6.08
C GLN A 93 -12.12 20.78 5.40
N GLN A 94 -11.13 21.41 6.05
CA GLN A 94 -9.78 21.48 5.50
C GLN A 94 -9.12 20.10 5.47
N ARG A 95 -9.27 19.32 6.54
CA ARG A 95 -8.70 17.96 6.63
C ARG A 95 -9.23 17.03 5.54
N VAL A 96 -10.52 17.08 5.21
CA VAL A 96 -11.10 16.31 4.10
C VAL A 96 -10.44 16.68 2.78
N ARG A 97 -10.27 17.98 2.49
CA ARG A 97 -9.62 18.42 1.25
C ARG A 97 -8.17 17.96 1.14
N GLU A 98 -7.40 18.09 2.22
CA GLU A 98 -6.00 17.63 2.26
C GLU A 98 -5.90 16.11 2.10
N ALA A 99 -6.78 15.36 2.77
CA ALA A 99 -6.81 13.92 2.68
C ALA A 99 -7.21 13.42 1.29
N LEU A 100 -8.19 14.09 0.63
CA LEU A 100 -8.56 13.81 -0.76
C LEU A 100 -7.41 14.08 -1.74
N GLY A 101 -6.61 15.13 -1.52
CA GLY A 101 -5.40 15.36 -2.33
C GLY A 101 -4.36 14.24 -2.19
N ARG A 102 -4.20 13.68 -0.99
CA ARG A 102 -3.33 12.52 -0.77
C ARG A 102 -3.88 11.23 -1.39
N ALA A 103 -5.20 11.12 -1.56
CA ALA A 103 -5.86 10.00 -2.23
C ALA A 103 -5.69 9.98 -3.76
N GLY A 104 -4.87 10.88 -4.31
CA GLY A 104 -4.55 10.93 -5.74
C GLY A 104 -5.72 11.42 -6.60
N ALA A 105 -5.65 11.16 -7.91
CA ALA A 105 -6.60 11.68 -8.89
C ALA A 105 -8.07 11.32 -8.59
N ASP A 106 -8.32 10.09 -8.12
CA ASP A 106 -9.67 9.65 -7.73
C ASP A 106 -10.20 10.41 -6.51
N GLY A 107 -9.32 10.81 -5.59
CA GLY A 107 -9.67 11.66 -4.45
C GLY A 107 -9.91 13.11 -4.87
N GLU A 108 -9.05 13.66 -5.71
CA GLU A 108 -9.22 15.02 -6.27
C GLU A 108 -10.56 15.18 -7.01
N ALA A 109 -11.02 14.13 -7.70
CA ALA A 109 -12.32 14.11 -8.37
C ALA A 109 -13.51 14.32 -7.41
N LEU A 110 -13.35 14.08 -6.10
CA LEU A 110 -14.39 14.29 -5.09
C LEU A 110 -14.38 15.68 -4.46
N LEU A 111 -13.37 16.52 -4.76
CA LEU A 111 -13.26 17.86 -4.17
C LEU A 111 -14.44 18.77 -4.53
N SER A 112 -14.96 18.67 -5.76
CA SER A 112 -16.14 19.46 -6.17
C SER A 112 -17.38 19.05 -5.38
N ASN A 113 -17.64 17.75 -5.24
CA ASN A 113 -18.77 17.24 -4.46
C ASN A 113 -18.65 17.66 -2.99
N HIS A 114 -17.43 17.64 -2.42
CA HIS A 114 -17.19 18.14 -1.06
C HIS A 114 -17.48 19.63 -0.94
N ALA A 115 -17.06 20.44 -1.91
CA ALA A 115 -17.36 21.87 -1.92
C ALA A 115 -18.87 22.15 -2.00
N GLU A 116 -19.62 21.38 -2.79
CA GLU A 116 -21.08 21.49 -2.91
C GLU A 116 -21.80 21.15 -1.58
N VAL A 117 -21.41 20.06 -0.92
CA VAL A 117 -21.94 19.70 0.41
C VAL A 117 -21.66 20.80 1.43
N ASN A 118 -20.45 21.37 1.40
CA ASN A 118 -20.08 22.46 2.30
C ASN A 118 -20.90 23.73 2.05
N ALA A 119 -21.14 24.09 0.79
CA ALA A 119 -21.97 25.23 0.42
C ALA A 119 -23.42 25.04 0.92
N ALA A 120 -23.97 23.83 0.82
CA ALA A 120 -25.30 23.53 1.36
C ALA A 120 -25.35 23.65 2.90
N TYR A 121 -24.33 23.17 3.60
CA TYR A 121 -24.22 23.34 5.05
C TYR A 121 -24.10 24.79 5.48
N ASP A 122 -23.32 25.59 4.75
CA ASP A 122 -23.13 27.01 5.04
C ASP A 122 -24.39 27.82 4.79
N ALA A 123 -25.09 27.55 3.67
CA ALA A 123 -26.38 28.17 3.37
C ALA A 123 -27.43 27.85 4.44
N ALA A 124 -27.47 26.60 4.93
CA ALA A 124 -28.40 26.21 5.99
C ALA A 124 -28.07 26.90 7.33
N LEU A 125 -26.79 26.98 7.69
CA LEU A 125 -26.36 27.65 8.92
C LEU A 125 -26.58 29.16 8.91
N ALA A 126 -26.50 29.81 7.74
CA ALA A 126 -26.73 31.25 7.60
C ALA A 126 -28.16 31.67 7.97
N GLU A 127 -29.13 30.78 7.76
CA GLU A 127 -30.56 31.03 8.02
C GLU A 127 -31.07 30.31 9.28
N ALA A 128 -30.17 29.72 10.08
CA ALA A 128 -30.53 28.87 11.21
C ALA A 128 -30.96 29.67 12.45
N ASP A 129 -32.14 29.39 12.97
CA ASP A 129 -32.49 29.77 14.35
C ASP A 129 -31.97 28.70 15.33
N LEU A 130 -30.80 28.97 15.92
CA LEU A 130 -30.17 28.10 16.91
C LEU A 130 -30.61 28.39 18.36
N ALA A 131 -31.50 29.36 18.58
CA ALA A 131 -32.01 29.67 19.91
C ALA A 131 -33.13 28.70 20.34
N THR A 132 -33.79 28.05 19.38
CA THR A 132 -34.89 27.12 19.61
C THR A 132 -34.58 25.72 19.08
N VAL A 133 -35.16 24.69 19.72
CA VAL A 133 -35.03 23.30 19.27
C VAL A 133 -35.70 23.11 17.90
N ASP A 134 -36.81 23.80 17.65
CA ASP A 134 -37.54 23.69 16.39
C ASP A 134 -36.79 24.37 15.24
N GLY A 135 -36.11 25.49 15.48
CA GLY A 135 -35.23 26.14 14.51
C GLY A 135 -34.03 25.25 14.12
N ALA A 136 -33.40 24.60 15.11
CA ALA A 136 -32.34 23.62 14.87
C ALA A 136 -32.84 22.41 14.04
N ARG A 137 -34.03 21.88 14.37
CA ARG A 137 -34.65 20.77 13.61
C ARG A 137 -35.02 21.17 12.18
N ALA A 138 -35.56 22.37 11.99
CA ALA A 138 -35.88 22.88 10.65
C ALA A 138 -34.61 23.03 9.80
N THR A 139 -33.51 23.47 10.42
CA THR A 139 -32.20 23.58 9.77
C THR A 139 -31.66 22.20 9.36
N ASP A 140 -31.73 21.20 10.25
CA ASP A 140 -31.34 19.81 9.93
C ASP A 140 -32.16 19.24 8.77
N ALA A 141 -33.47 19.48 8.77
CA ALA A 141 -34.37 18.98 7.74
C ALA A 141 -34.04 19.51 6.33
N ARG A 142 -33.54 20.74 6.20
CA ARG A 142 -33.22 21.36 4.90
C ARG A 142 -32.06 20.71 4.16
N VAL A 143 -31.08 20.18 4.89
CA VAL A 143 -29.89 19.54 4.29
C VAL A 143 -29.92 18.02 4.43
N ARG A 144 -31.07 17.46 4.81
CA ARG A 144 -31.21 16.03 5.05
C ARG A 144 -30.82 15.24 3.80
N GLY A 145 -29.71 14.51 3.91
CA GLY A 145 -29.23 13.62 2.87
C GLY A 145 -28.33 14.29 1.82
N VAL A 146 -28.00 15.57 1.96
CA VAL A 146 -27.09 16.27 1.02
C VAL A 146 -25.70 15.64 0.99
N ASP A 147 -25.28 15.07 2.12
CA ASP A 147 -23.98 14.43 2.35
C ASP A 147 -23.92 12.95 1.91
N ARG A 148 -25.07 12.30 1.65
CA ARG A 148 -25.13 10.86 1.40
C ARG A 148 -24.34 10.42 0.17
N ALA A 149 -24.46 11.17 -0.93
CA ALA A 149 -23.76 10.84 -2.16
C ALA A 149 -22.24 10.91 -1.97
N LEU A 150 -21.74 11.95 -1.28
CA LEU A 150 -20.33 12.08 -0.97
C LEU A 150 -19.85 11.00 0.00
N GLN A 151 -20.63 10.69 1.03
CA GLN A 151 -20.30 9.61 1.98
C GLN A 151 -20.12 8.27 1.25
N GLN A 152 -21.04 7.92 0.35
CA GLN A 152 -20.95 6.69 -0.44
C GLN A 152 -19.78 6.71 -1.43
N ALA A 153 -19.46 7.88 -2.00
CA ALA A 153 -18.32 8.04 -2.91
C ALA A 153 -16.99 7.84 -2.18
N LEU A 154 -16.85 8.40 -0.96
CA LEU A 154 -15.68 8.21 -0.10
C LEU A 154 -15.50 6.74 0.31
N GLU A 155 -16.56 6.08 0.77
CA GLU A 155 -16.54 4.66 1.11
C GLU A 155 -16.15 3.79 -0.10
N SER A 156 -16.75 4.07 -1.27
CA SER A 156 -16.42 3.38 -2.51
C SER A 156 -14.98 3.60 -2.94
N LEU A 157 -14.43 4.80 -2.74
CA LEU A 157 -13.03 5.12 -3.01
C LEU A 157 -12.10 4.30 -2.12
N SER A 158 -12.32 4.32 -0.80
CA SER A 158 -11.56 3.52 0.17
C SER A 158 -11.55 2.04 -0.21
N HIS A 159 -12.72 1.48 -0.58
CA HIS A 159 -12.82 0.07 -0.98
C HIS A 159 -12.07 -0.26 -2.27
N ARG A 160 -12.14 0.59 -3.30
CA ARG A 160 -11.41 0.36 -4.56
C ARG A 160 -9.90 0.42 -4.33
N LEU A 161 -9.42 1.40 -3.57
CA LEU A 161 -8.00 1.54 -3.26
C LEU A 161 -7.49 0.37 -2.41
N GLU A 162 -8.30 -0.11 -1.47
CA GLU A 162 -7.97 -1.31 -0.69
C GLU A 162 -7.89 -2.56 -1.57
N ALA A 163 -8.81 -2.73 -2.52
CA ALA A 163 -8.77 -3.83 -3.48
C ALA A 163 -7.49 -3.76 -4.36
N ASN A 164 -7.13 -2.57 -4.82
CA ASN A 164 -5.91 -2.35 -5.61
C ASN A 164 -4.64 -2.69 -4.80
N TYR A 165 -4.58 -2.23 -3.55
CA TYR A 165 -3.49 -2.56 -2.63
C TYR A 165 -3.37 -4.08 -2.43
N ARG A 166 -4.49 -4.75 -2.13
CA ARG A 166 -4.50 -6.21 -1.93
C ARG A 166 -4.03 -6.96 -3.17
N ALA A 167 -4.54 -6.58 -4.36
CA ALA A 167 -4.12 -7.19 -5.61
C ALA A 167 -2.62 -7.00 -5.89
N ALA A 168 -2.08 -5.80 -5.66
CA ALA A 168 -0.65 -5.52 -5.82
C ALA A 168 0.20 -6.32 -4.81
N ASN A 169 -0.25 -6.43 -3.56
CA ASN A 169 0.43 -7.17 -2.51
C ASN A 169 0.45 -8.67 -2.81
N ASP A 170 -0.68 -9.22 -3.26
CA ASP A 170 -0.78 -10.62 -3.65
C ASP A 170 0.10 -10.94 -4.87
N ALA A 171 0.13 -10.05 -5.86
CA ALA A 171 1.02 -10.18 -7.02
C ALA A 171 2.50 -10.15 -6.61
N ALA A 172 2.88 -9.21 -5.73
CA ALA A 172 4.25 -9.12 -5.21
C ALA A 172 4.66 -10.37 -4.43
N SER A 173 3.75 -10.91 -3.61
CA SER A 173 3.95 -12.16 -2.86
C SER A 173 4.13 -13.36 -3.79
N GLN A 174 3.28 -13.49 -4.81
CA GLN A 174 3.39 -14.57 -5.79
C GLN A 174 4.69 -14.48 -6.61
N ALA A 175 5.10 -13.27 -7.02
CA ALA A 175 6.36 -13.04 -7.69
C ALA A 175 7.56 -13.45 -6.80
N ALA A 176 7.54 -13.08 -5.52
CA ALA A 176 8.57 -13.48 -4.57
C ALA A 176 8.68 -15.01 -4.42
N ILE A 177 7.54 -15.71 -4.33
CA ILE A 177 7.49 -17.17 -4.27
C ILE A 177 8.04 -17.79 -5.57
N ALA A 178 7.64 -17.28 -6.73
CA ALA A 178 8.10 -17.77 -8.02
C ALA A 178 9.62 -17.58 -8.19
N SER A 179 10.14 -16.40 -7.84
CA SER A 179 11.58 -16.09 -7.85
C SER A 179 12.36 -17.00 -6.90
N TYR A 180 11.84 -17.28 -5.70
CA TYR A 180 12.44 -18.25 -4.77
C TYR A 180 12.50 -19.67 -5.36
N LEU A 181 11.39 -20.17 -5.93
CA LEU A 181 11.34 -21.51 -6.52
C LEU A 181 12.27 -21.64 -7.73
N SER A 182 12.34 -20.61 -8.58
CA SER A 182 13.25 -20.56 -9.72
C SER A 182 14.71 -20.60 -9.26
N LEU A 183 15.07 -19.79 -8.27
CA LEU A 183 16.41 -19.79 -7.69
C LEU A 183 16.79 -21.15 -7.11
N ARG A 184 15.91 -21.72 -6.28
CA ARG A 184 16.11 -23.04 -5.67
C ARG A 184 16.36 -24.10 -6.74
N ASN A 185 15.55 -24.14 -7.79
CA ASN A 185 15.69 -25.11 -8.87
C ASN A 185 16.99 -24.88 -9.67
N THR A 186 17.36 -23.64 -9.97
CA THR A 186 18.63 -23.31 -10.64
C THR A 186 19.83 -23.76 -9.83
N LEU A 187 19.82 -23.55 -8.51
CA LEU A 187 20.88 -24.02 -7.61
C LEU A 187 20.94 -25.56 -7.56
N TYR A 188 19.81 -26.26 -7.47
CA TYR A 188 19.81 -27.72 -7.49
C TYR A 188 20.30 -28.31 -8.81
N ILE A 189 19.87 -27.76 -9.95
CA ILE A 189 20.29 -28.22 -11.28
C ILE A 189 21.79 -27.96 -11.48
N SER A 190 22.27 -26.76 -11.13
CA SER A 190 23.69 -26.42 -11.28
C SER A 190 24.58 -27.22 -10.32
N ALA A 191 24.13 -27.50 -9.09
CA ALA A 191 24.82 -28.41 -8.17
C ALA A 191 24.88 -29.84 -8.72
N ALA A 192 23.78 -30.37 -9.27
CA ALA A 192 23.75 -31.69 -9.88
C ALA A 192 24.71 -31.80 -11.07
N ILE A 193 24.74 -30.79 -11.95
CA ILE A 193 25.69 -30.71 -13.08
C ILE A 193 27.14 -30.68 -12.56
N GLY A 194 27.42 -29.88 -11.53
CA GLY A 194 28.75 -29.80 -10.92
C GLY A 194 29.22 -31.13 -10.34
N ILE A 195 28.35 -31.84 -9.61
CA ILE A 195 28.64 -33.17 -9.07
C ILE A 195 28.91 -34.16 -10.20
N LEU A 196 28.08 -34.18 -11.25
CA LEU A 196 28.26 -35.06 -12.40
C LEU A 196 29.58 -34.79 -13.14
N ALA A 197 29.98 -33.52 -13.29
CA ALA A 197 31.26 -33.15 -13.89
C ALA A 197 32.45 -33.67 -13.07
N VAL A 198 32.40 -33.53 -11.74
CA VAL A 198 33.45 -34.04 -10.84
C VAL A 198 33.52 -35.57 -10.88
N LEU A 199 32.37 -36.27 -10.82
CA LEU A 199 32.31 -37.73 -10.89
C LEU A 199 32.80 -38.26 -12.25
N GLY A 200 32.43 -37.59 -13.35
CA GLY A 200 32.88 -37.93 -14.70
C GLY A 200 34.39 -37.83 -14.87
N LEU A 201 35.05 -36.93 -14.15
CA LEU A 201 36.51 -36.79 -14.14
C LEU A 201 37.18 -37.78 -13.17
N LEU A 202 36.50 -38.15 -12.09
CA LEU A 202 36.98 -39.12 -11.08
C LEU A 202 37.01 -40.58 -11.58
N VAL A 203 35.99 -41.02 -12.32
CA VAL A 203 35.89 -42.43 -12.78
C VAL A 203 37.07 -42.87 -13.68
N PRO A 204 37.48 -42.10 -14.70
CA PRO A 204 38.67 -42.41 -15.51
C PRO A 204 39.97 -42.38 -14.70
N LEU A 205 40.03 -41.56 -13.65
CA LEU A 205 41.19 -41.45 -12.76
C LEU A 205 41.35 -42.67 -11.85
N LEU A 206 40.25 -43.34 -11.47
CA LEU A 206 40.26 -44.53 -10.61
C LEU A 206 40.41 -45.85 -11.38
N ARG A 207 40.06 -45.87 -12.67
CA ARG A 207 40.11 -47.06 -13.53
C ARG A 207 41.49 -47.39 -14.12
N ARG A 208 42.54 -46.62 -13.80
CA ARG A 208 43.92 -46.82 -14.29
C ARG A 208 44.90 -46.91 -13.12
#